data_AF-A0A453TC54-F1
#
_entry.id   AF-A0A453TC54-F1
#
_cell.length_a   1.000
_cell.length_b   1.000
_cell.length_c   1.000
_cell.angle_alpha   90.00
_cell.angle_beta   90.00
_cell.angle_gamma   90.00
#
_symmetry.space_group_name_H-M   'P 1'
#
loop_
_entity.id
_entity.type
_entity.pdbx_description
1 polymer ?
#
loop_
_entity_poly.entity_id
_entity_poly.type
_entity_poly.pdbx_seq_one_letter_code
_entity_poly.pdbx_strand_id
1 'polypeptide(L)'
;MEEALKMRNLLEEFLEKHDGVRYPSILGVREHIFTGSSVSSLAWFMSNQETSFVTIGQRVLANPLRVRFHYGHPDIFDRLFHLTRGGISKASKIINLSEDIFAGFNSTLREGNVTHHEYMQVGKGRDVGLNQISLFEAKIANGNGEQTLSRDIYRLGHRFDFFRMLSCYYTTIGFYFSTMITVWTVYAFLYGRLYLVLSGLDAALATGKRFVHNTPLQVALASESFVQLGFLMALPMMMEIGLERGFRTALSDFVLMQLQLASVFFTFSLGTKTHYYGRTLLHGGAEYRATGRGFVVFHAKFAENYRLYSRSHFVKGIELMILLVVYEIFGQTYRGAITYIFITVSMWFMVGTWLFAPFLFNPSGFEWQKIVDDWTDWNKWISNRGGIGVAPEKSWESWWDKEQGPLRHSGKRGTILEILLALRFFIYQYGLVYHLNITKQYNQSVLVYGFSWVVILVMLLVMKTVSVGRRRFSAEFQLVFRLIKGLIFITFISIIIILTAIAHMTVLDIFVCILAFMPTGWGLLLIAQAIKPVVEMVGLWGSVKALARGYEILMGLLLFTPIAFLAWFPFVSEFQTRMLFNQAFSRGLQISRILGGHKKDRATRNKE
;
A
#
# COMPACT_ATOMS: atom_id res chain seq x y z
N MET A 1 -33.98 -4.47 19.91
CA MET A 1 -34.71 -4.49 21.21
C MET A 1 -34.64 -5.87 21.83
N GLU A 2 -34.90 -6.94 21.06
CA GLU A 2 -34.76 -8.34 21.52
C GLU A 2 -33.39 -8.69 22.13
N GLU A 3 -32.29 -8.36 21.44
CA GLU A 3 -30.92 -8.60 21.95
C GLU A 3 -30.65 -7.96 23.31
N ALA A 4 -31.28 -6.82 23.62
CA ALA A 4 -31.08 -6.14 24.90
C ALA A 4 -31.68 -6.91 26.09
N LEU A 5 -32.71 -7.74 25.87
CA LEU A 5 -33.29 -8.58 26.91
C LEU A 5 -32.33 -9.68 27.39
N LYS A 6 -31.38 -10.08 26.53
CA LYS A 6 -30.36 -11.09 26.83
C LYS A 6 -29.21 -10.55 27.68
N MET A 7 -29.13 -9.22 27.87
CA MET A 7 -28.06 -8.57 28.62
C MET A 7 -27.97 -9.09 30.07
N ARG A 8 -29.10 -9.40 30.70
CA ARG A 8 -29.11 -9.99 32.05
C ARG A 8 -28.34 -11.30 32.09
N ASN A 9 -28.63 -12.21 31.17
CA ASN A 9 -27.96 -13.51 31.08
C ASN A 9 -26.47 -13.34 30.81
N LEU A 10 -26.11 -12.39 29.94
CA LEU A 10 -24.72 -12.07 29.66
C LEU A 10 -23.99 -11.58 30.92
N LEU A 11 -24.60 -10.74 31.75
CA LEU A 11 -23.96 -10.28 32.99
C LEU A 11 -23.78 -11.41 34.03
N GLU A 12 -24.62 -12.43 34.02
CA GLU A 12 -24.47 -13.60 34.90
C GLU A 12 -23.20 -14.41 34.58
N GLU A 13 -22.67 -14.35 33.35
CA GLU A 13 -21.42 -15.00 32.93
C GLU A 13 -20.20 -14.53 33.74
N PHE A 14 -20.22 -13.31 34.31
CA PHE A 14 -19.16 -12.84 35.22
C PHE A 14 -19.06 -13.69 36.50
N LEU A 15 -20.14 -14.39 36.87
CA LEU A 15 -20.24 -15.23 38.06
C LEU A 15 -19.95 -16.71 37.76
N GLU A 16 -19.62 -17.06 36.52
CA GLU A 16 -19.27 -18.42 36.12
C GLU A 16 -17.79 -18.56 35.80
N LYS A 17 -17.19 -19.69 36.21
CA LYS A 17 -15.78 -20.01 35.91
C LYS A 17 -15.68 -20.91 34.69
N HIS A 18 -15.70 -20.34 33.50
CA HIS A 18 -15.64 -21.11 32.25
C HIS A 18 -14.35 -21.92 32.05
N ASP A 19 -13.24 -21.49 32.65
CA ASP A 19 -11.96 -22.22 32.62
C ASP A 19 -11.75 -23.12 33.86
N GLY A 20 -12.73 -23.16 34.77
CA GLY A 20 -12.68 -23.84 36.06
C GLY A 20 -11.87 -23.12 37.14
N VAL A 21 -11.21 -22.01 36.83
CA VAL A 21 -10.22 -21.37 37.72
C VAL A 21 -10.61 -19.92 38.04
N ARG A 22 -10.93 -19.11 37.03
CA ARG A 22 -11.04 -17.65 37.12
C ARG A 22 -12.38 -17.15 36.61
N TYR A 23 -12.92 -16.16 37.31
CA TYR A 23 -14.05 -15.39 36.80
C TYR A 23 -13.62 -14.52 35.62
N PRO A 24 -14.47 -14.35 34.59
CA PRO A 24 -14.22 -13.43 33.51
C PRO A 24 -14.01 -12.02 34.02
N SER A 25 -13.14 -11.29 33.33
CA SER A 25 -12.93 -9.85 33.54
C SER A 25 -13.46 -9.05 32.35
N ILE A 26 -13.57 -9.68 31.18
CA ILE A 26 -14.12 -9.11 29.96
C ILE A 26 -15.00 -10.19 29.32
N LEU A 27 -16.25 -9.86 29.06
CA LEU A 27 -17.20 -10.71 28.33
C LEU A 27 -17.28 -10.24 26.88
N GLY A 28 -16.87 -11.10 25.97
CA GLY A 28 -16.95 -10.84 24.54
C GLY A 28 -18.30 -11.17 23.96
N VAL A 29 -18.78 -10.34 23.03
CA VAL A 29 -20.05 -10.56 22.33
C VAL A 29 -19.82 -10.67 20.83
N ARG A 30 -20.62 -11.50 20.17
CA ARG A 30 -20.66 -11.59 18.70
C ARG A 30 -21.08 -10.25 18.08
N GLU A 31 -20.43 -9.85 16.99
CA GLU A 31 -20.89 -8.71 16.17
C GLU A 31 -21.62 -9.20 14.92
N HIS A 32 -22.65 -8.45 14.51
CA HIS A 32 -23.34 -8.63 13.24
C HIS A 32 -23.06 -7.44 12.32
N ILE A 33 -22.28 -7.68 11.27
CA ILE A 33 -21.90 -6.64 10.30
C ILE A 33 -23.04 -6.46 9.29
N PHE A 34 -23.79 -5.36 9.40
CA PHE A 34 -25.01 -5.15 8.60
C PHE A 34 -24.78 -4.32 7.32
N THR A 35 -23.56 -3.82 7.09
CA THR A 35 -23.22 -2.98 5.93
C THR A 35 -22.94 -3.75 4.63
N GLY A 36 -23.28 -5.05 4.56
CA GLY A 36 -22.88 -6.00 3.50
C GLY A 36 -23.33 -5.70 2.05
N SER A 37 -23.85 -6.72 1.35
CA SER A 37 -24.06 -6.75 -0.13
C SER A 37 -25.04 -5.71 -0.71
N SER A 38 -25.67 -4.91 0.13
CA SER A 38 -26.65 -3.90 -0.28
C SER A 38 -26.00 -2.65 -0.89
N VAL A 39 -24.71 -2.38 -0.61
CA VAL A 39 -24.07 -1.10 -0.98
C VAL A 39 -23.01 -1.24 -2.08
N SER A 40 -21.93 -2.01 -1.89
CA SER A 40 -20.84 -2.14 -2.87
C SER A 40 -20.10 -3.49 -2.77
N SER A 41 -19.31 -3.86 -3.78
CA SER A 41 -18.44 -5.06 -3.73
C SER A 41 -17.38 -4.96 -2.62
N LEU A 42 -16.81 -3.78 -2.39
CA LEU A 42 -15.87 -3.54 -1.28
C LEU A 42 -16.51 -3.78 0.08
N ALA A 43 -17.74 -3.29 0.26
CA ALA A 43 -18.53 -3.51 1.47
C ALA A 43 -18.76 -5.01 1.70
N TRP A 44 -19.05 -5.75 0.63
CA TRP A 44 -19.22 -7.19 0.68
C TRP A 44 -17.94 -7.91 1.12
N PHE A 45 -16.79 -7.57 0.55
CA PHE A 45 -15.51 -8.20 0.90
C PHE A 45 -15.13 -7.97 2.35
N MET A 46 -15.23 -6.73 2.81
CA MET A 46 -14.91 -6.36 4.19
C MET A 46 -15.90 -6.97 5.18
N SER A 47 -17.20 -6.97 4.85
CA SER A 47 -18.21 -7.58 5.70
C SER A 47 -17.94 -9.07 5.89
N ASN A 48 -17.63 -9.83 4.84
CA ASN A 48 -17.37 -11.26 4.96
C ASN A 48 -16.06 -11.55 5.72
N GLN A 49 -15.00 -10.78 5.47
CA GLN A 49 -13.75 -10.89 6.22
C GLN A 49 -13.96 -10.61 7.70
N GLU A 50 -14.69 -9.55 8.02
CA GLU A 50 -14.93 -9.17 9.40
C GLU A 50 -15.87 -10.13 10.11
N THR A 51 -16.95 -10.59 9.47
CA THR A 51 -17.83 -11.63 10.03
C THR A 51 -17.01 -12.82 10.50
N SER A 52 -16.11 -13.35 9.65
CA SER A 52 -15.22 -14.46 10.03
C SER A 52 -14.32 -14.15 11.23
N PHE A 53 -13.83 -12.91 11.34
CA PHE A 53 -13.02 -12.50 12.50
C PHE A 53 -13.83 -12.39 13.79
N VAL A 54 -15.04 -11.82 13.74
CA VAL A 54 -15.88 -11.53 14.92
C VAL A 54 -16.70 -12.74 15.41
N THR A 55 -16.74 -13.83 14.65
CA THR A 55 -17.39 -15.10 15.00
C THR A 55 -16.34 -16.20 15.24
N ILE A 56 -16.09 -17.07 14.27
CA ILE A 56 -15.19 -18.22 14.38
C ILE A 56 -13.79 -17.82 14.85
N GLY A 57 -13.29 -16.64 14.42
CA GLY A 57 -12.04 -16.07 14.92
C GLY A 57 -12.08 -15.84 16.43
N GLN A 58 -13.03 -15.06 16.94
CA GLN A 58 -13.17 -14.79 18.38
C GLN A 58 -13.45 -16.06 19.19
N ARG A 59 -14.23 -17.00 18.65
CA ARG A 59 -14.50 -18.30 19.28
C ARG A 59 -13.21 -19.07 19.53
N VAL A 60 -12.41 -19.26 18.48
CA VAL A 60 -11.15 -20.01 18.56
C VAL A 60 -10.12 -19.29 19.46
N LEU A 61 -10.06 -17.96 19.39
CA LEU A 61 -9.21 -17.15 20.27
C LEU A 61 -9.58 -17.30 21.75
N ALA A 62 -10.87 -17.39 22.08
CA ALA A 62 -11.35 -17.58 23.44
C ALA A 62 -11.12 -19.02 23.91
N ASN A 63 -11.52 -20.01 23.10
CA ASN A 63 -11.42 -21.43 23.41
C ASN A 63 -11.18 -22.23 22.10
N PRO A 64 -10.08 -23.01 21.97
CA PRO A 64 -9.14 -23.43 23.01
C PRO A 64 -7.91 -22.55 23.20
N LEU A 65 -7.68 -21.52 22.36
CA LEU A 65 -6.38 -20.84 22.35
C LEU A 65 -6.13 -19.94 23.58
N ARG A 66 -7.19 -19.46 24.25
CA ARG A 66 -7.11 -18.61 25.46
C ARG A 66 -6.19 -17.38 25.28
N VAL A 67 -6.28 -16.76 24.11
CA VAL A 67 -5.53 -15.55 23.69
C VAL A 67 -6.45 -14.49 23.10
N ARG A 68 -7.76 -14.58 23.38
CA ARG A 68 -8.70 -13.51 23.06
C ARG A 68 -8.37 -12.27 23.88
N PHE A 69 -8.26 -11.15 23.18
CA PHE A 69 -8.15 -9.83 23.78
C PHE A 69 -9.35 -8.97 23.41
N HIS A 70 -9.38 -7.74 23.91
CA HIS A 70 -10.37 -6.75 23.49
C HIS A 70 -9.89 -6.04 22.21
N TYR A 71 -10.65 -6.10 21.12
CA TYR A 71 -10.23 -5.50 19.84
C TYR A 71 -11.15 -4.35 19.38
N GLY A 72 -11.77 -3.63 20.32
CA GLY A 72 -12.71 -2.54 20.02
C GLY A 72 -14.11 -3.02 19.62
N HIS A 73 -14.47 -4.22 20.07
CA HIS A 73 -15.82 -4.80 19.96
C HIS A 73 -16.66 -4.35 21.17
N PRO A 74 -18.00 -4.48 21.16
CA PRO A 74 -18.86 -4.14 22.30
C PRO A 74 -18.77 -5.19 23.42
N ASP A 75 -17.56 -5.40 23.93
CA ASP A 75 -17.30 -6.25 25.09
C ASP A 75 -17.71 -5.53 26.38
N ILE A 76 -18.08 -6.31 27.40
CA ILE A 76 -18.44 -5.80 28.72
C ILE A 76 -17.28 -6.03 29.67
N PHE A 77 -16.92 -5.00 30.44
CA PHE A 77 -15.79 -5.02 31.37
C PHE A 77 -16.27 -5.09 32.82
N ASP A 78 -15.63 -5.93 33.63
CA ASP A 78 -15.73 -5.81 35.09
C ASP A 78 -15.02 -4.53 35.54
N ARG A 79 -15.82 -3.54 35.91
CA ARG A 79 -15.35 -2.24 36.39
C ARG A 79 -14.47 -2.37 37.63
N LEU A 80 -14.81 -3.23 38.59
CA LEU A 80 -14.10 -3.35 39.86
C LEU A 80 -12.70 -3.94 39.63
N PHE A 81 -12.59 -4.99 38.82
CA PHE A 81 -11.31 -5.58 38.44
C PHE A 81 -10.38 -4.56 37.78
N HIS A 82 -10.87 -3.80 36.80
CA HIS A 82 -10.03 -2.88 36.03
C HIS A 82 -9.64 -1.64 36.85
N LEU A 83 -10.55 -1.03 37.62
CA LEU A 83 -10.24 0.15 38.42
C LEU A 83 -9.23 -0.15 39.53
N THR A 84 -9.41 -1.27 40.25
CA THR A 84 -8.54 -1.62 41.39
C THR A 84 -7.14 -2.06 40.98
N ARG A 85 -6.92 -2.39 39.70
CA ARG A 85 -5.62 -2.92 39.22
C ARG A 85 -4.87 -1.98 38.30
N GLY A 86 -5.27 -0.71 38.20
CA GLY A 86 -4.55 0.31 37.42
C GLY A 86 -5.18 0.63 36.06
N GLY A 87 -6.51 0.58 35.97
CA GLY A 87 -7.30 1.09 34.85
C GLY A 87 -7.40 0.17 33.63
N ILE A 88 -8.13 0.64 32.62
CA ILE A 88 -8.41 -0.08 31.36
C ILE A 88 -7.20 -0.02 30.43
N SER A 89 -6.73 1.19 30.09
CA SER A 89 -5.60 1.38 29.17
C SER A 89 -4.63 2.45 29.66
N LYS A 90 -3.47 2.53 29.03
CA LYS A 90 -2.38 3.46 29.39
C LYS A 90 -2.53 4.77 28.63
N ALA A 91 -2.26 5.89 29.31
CA ALA A 91 -2.40 7.24 28.74
C ALA A 91 -1.23 7.63 27.82
N SER A 92 -1.00 6.88 26.73
CA SER A 92 -0.02 7.25 25.70
C SER A 92 -0.70 7.42 24.35
N LYS A 93 -0.68 8.66 23.82
CA LYS A 93 -1.27 9.01 22.52
C LYS A 93 -0.51 8.44 21.31
N ILE A 94 0.70 7.91 21.52
CA ILE A 94 1.60 7.43 20.47
C ILE A 94 1.73 5.90 20.52
N ILE A 95 2.18 5.37 21.67
CA ILE A 95 2.49 3.93 21.81
C ILE A 95 1.20 3.09 21.94
N ASN A 96 0.21 3.62 22.67
CA ASN A 96 -1.03 2.91 22.93
C ASN A 96 -2.16 3.37 21.99
N LEU A 97 -1.82 3.71 20.74
CA LEU A 97 -2.80 4.18 19.74
C LEU A 97 -3.95 3.18 19.53
N SER A 98 -3.68 1.88 19.61
CA SER A 98 -4.69 0.81 19.67
C SER A 98 -5.08 0.52 21.11
N GLU A 99 -5.64 1.52 21.81
CA GLU A 99 -5.92 1.46 23.24
C GLU A 99 -6.74 0.23 23.68
N ASP A 100 -7.65 -0.22 22.81
CA ASP A 100 -8.53 -1.38 23.02
C ASP A 100 -7.75 -2.67 23.30
N ILE A 101 -6.76 -3.00 22.45
CA ILE A 101 -6.01 -4.26 22.58
C ILE A 101 -5.08 -4.24 23.78
N PHE A 102 -4.57 -3.06 24.15
CA PHE A 102 -3.80 -2.90 25.38
C PHE A 102 -4.67 -3.11 26.63
N ALA A 103 -5.98 -2.84 26.57
CA ALA A 103 -6.88 -3.20 27.65
C ALA A 103 -6.98 -4.72 27.81
N GLY A 104 -7.06 -5.46 26.70
CA GLY A 104 -6.97 -6.91 26.71
C GLY A 104 -5.65 -7.42 27.30
N PHE A 105 -4.51 -6.88 26.85
CA PHE A 105 -3.19 -7.27 27.38
C PHE A 105 -3.08 -7.00 28.88
N ASN A 106 -3.50 -5.82 29.35
CA ASN A 106 -3.47 -5.47 30.77
C ASN A 106 -4.34 -6.41 31.59
N SER A 107 -5.55 -6.73 31.10
CA SER A 107 -6.43 -7.68 31.77
C SER A 107 -5.74 -9.03 31.93
N THR A 108 -5.23 -9.62 30.85
CA THR A 108 -4.55 -10.92 30.90
C THR A 108 -3.29 -10.91 31.76
N LEU A 109 -2.48 -9.85 31.70
CA LEU A 109 -1.27 -9.69 32.52
C LEU A 109 -1.58 -9.60 34.02
N ARG A 110 -2.79 -9.16 34.37
CA ARG A 110 -3.32 -9.08 35.74
C ARG A 110 -4.16 -10.30 36.12
N GLU A 111 -4.00 -11.39 35.36
CA GLU A 111 -4.68 -12.66 35.57
C GLU A 111 -6.19 -12.64 35.29
N GLY A 112 -6.68 -11.62 34.58
CA GLY A 112 -8.04 -11.59 34.07
C GLY A 112 -8.26 -12.63 32.96
N ASN A 113 -9.50 -13.11 32.87
CA ASN A 113 -9.95 -13.99 31.79
C ASN A 113 -10.86 -13.23 30.82
N VAL A 114 -10.80 -13.57 29.52
CA VAL A 114 -11.56 -12.92 28.44
C VAL A 114 -12.33 -13.99 27.69
N THR A 115 -13.67 -13.96 27.79
CA THR A 115 -14.56 -14.97 27.20
C THR A 115 -15.23 -14.46 25.92
N HIS A 116 -15.97 -15.32 25.23
CA HIS A 116 -16.74 -14.97 24.03
C HIS A 116 -18.08 -15.71 24.03
N HIS A 117 -19.19 -14.98 23.84
CA HIS A 117 -20.56 -15.47 23.88
C HIS A 117 -21.30 -15.09 22.59
N GLU A 118 -22.00 -16.05 21.99
CA GLU A 118 -22.62 -15.89 20.66
C GLU A 118 -24.16 -15.89 20.68
N TYR A 119 -24.80 -16.18 21.81
CA TYR A 119 -26.27 -16.14 21.92
C TYR A 119 -26.83 -14.72 21.89
N MET A 120 -25.98 -13.72 22.11
CA MET A 120 -26.25 -12.30 21.94
C MET A 120 -25.39 -11.74 20.82
N GLN A 121 -25.93 -10.81 20.05
CA GLN A 121 -25.19 -10.12 18.99
C GLN A 121 -25.44 -8.61 18.99
N VAL A 122 -24.42 -7.85 18.57
CA VAL A 122 -24.50 -6.40 18.43
C VAL A 122 -24.28 -6.00 16.98
N GLY A 123 -25.20 -5.22 16.43
CA GLY A 123 -25.10 -4.70 15.07
C GLY A 123 -23.98 -3.67 14.93
N LYS A 124 -23.11 -3.82 13.92
CA LYS A 124 -22.06 -2.87 13.59
C LYS A 124 -22.08 -2.51 12.12
N GLY A 125 -22.03 -1.19 11.86
CA GLY A 125 -21.86 -0.67 10.52
C GLY A 125 -20.39 -0.46 10.21
N ARG A 126 -19.97 -0.81 8.99
CA ARG A 126 -18.60 -0.63 8.51
C ARG A 126 -18.49 0.28 7.29
N ASP A 127 -17.28 0.80 7.13
CA ASP A 127 -16.90 1.65 6.02
C ASP A 127 -17.00 0.88 4.70
N VAL A 128 -17.52 1.55 3.68
CA VAL A 128 -17.95 0.88 2.45
C VAL A 128 -17.03 1.13 1.24
N GLY A 129 -15.91 1.86 1.44
CA GLY A 129 -15.13 2.45 0.36
C GLY A 129 -13.63 2.40 0.58
N LEU A 130 -12.89 2.35 -0.53
CA LEU A 130 -11.49 1.93 -0.49
C LEU A 130 -10.63 2.83 0.38
N ASN A 131 -10.80 4.16 0.30
CA ASN A 131 -10.01 5.11 1.09
C ASN A 131 -10.25 4.96 2.59
N GLN A 132 -11.50 4.75 2.99
CA GLN A 132 -11.86 4.57 4.40
C GLN A 132 -11.34 3.23 4.93
N ILE A 133 -11.54 2.16 4.15
CA ILE A 133 -11.03 0.82 4.47
C ILE A 133 -9.50 0.86 4.59
N SER A 134 -8.81 1.48 3.64
CA SER A 134 -7.35 1.58 3.67
C SER A 134 -6.84 2.40 4.86
N LEU A 135 -7.54 3.47 5.24
CA LEU A 135 -7.21 4.23 6.47
C LEU A 135 -7.43 3.39 7.73
N PHE A 136 -8.48 2.58 7.78
CA PHE A 136 -8.74 1.66 8.87
C PHE A 136 -7.64 0.59 8.97
N GLU A 137 -7.27 -0.02 7.85
CA GLU A 137 -6.18 -1.01 7.81
C GLU A 137 -4.82 -0.39 8.16
N ALA A 138 -4.55 0.82 7.69
CA ALA A 138 -3.36 1.58 8.07
C ALA A 138 -3.30 1.83 9.59
N LYS A 139 -4.44 2.17 10.20
CA LYS A 139 -4.56 2.36 11.65
C LYS A 139 -4.22 1.07 12.41
N ILE A 140 -4.78 -0.08 12.00
CA ILE A 140 -4.51 -1.37 12.65
C ILE A 140 -3.05 -1.80 12.44
N ALA A 141 -2.51 -1.63 11.23
CA ALA A 141 -1.13 -1.98 10.92
C ALA A 141 -0.12 -1.15 11.72
N ASN A 142 -0.33 0.16 11.85
CA ASN A 142 0.46 1.02 12.73
C ASN A 142 0.35 0.56 14.19
N GLY A 143 -0.87 0.30 14.65
CA GLY A 143 -1.13 -0.19 16.00
C GLY A 143 -0.39 -1.50 16.31
N ASN A 144 -0.33 -2.43 15.36
CA ASN A 144 0.43 -3.67 15.50
C ASN A 144 1.94 -3.43 15.49
N GLY A 145 2.44 -2.47 14.70
CA GLY A 145 3.85 -2.07 14.74
C GLY A 145 4.27 -1.58 16.12
N GLU A 146 3.44 -0.76 16.78
CA GLU A 146 3.68 -0.30 18.16
C GLU A 146 3.54 -1.45 19.18
N GLN A 147 2.61 -2.39 18.97
CA GLN A 147 2.52 -3.58 19.81
C GLN A 147 3.79 -4.43 19.77
N THR A 148 4.41 -4.61 18.59
CA THR A 148 5.69 -5.30 18.42
C THR A 148 6.80 -4.68 19.26
N LEU A 149 6.80 -3.34 19.39
CA LEU A 149 7.76 -2.58 20.18
C LEU A 149 7.36 -2.46 21.66
N SER A 150 6.18 -2.95 22.05
CA SER A 150 5.62 -2.75 23.39
C SER A 150 6.20 -3.70 24.44
N ARG A 151 6.30 -3.20 25.68
CA ARG A 151 6.67 -4.03 26.85
C ARG A 151 5.58 -5.03 27.25
N ASP A 152 4.34 -4.83 26.80
CA ASP A 152 3.22 -5.69 27.16
C ASP A 152 3.32 -7.04 26.46
N ILE A 153 3.65 -7.04 25.17
CA ILE A 153 3.94 -8.27 24.42
C ILE A 153 5.16 -9.00 25.00
N TYR A 154 6.22 -8.27 25.35
CA TYR A 154 7.38 -8.86 26.04
C TYR A 154 6.97 -9.56 27.34
N ARG A 155 6.11 -8.94 28.16
CA ARG A 155 5.62 -9.53 29.43
C ARG A 155 4.68 -10.70 29.20
N LEU A 156 3.80 -10.63 28.20
CA LEU A 156 2.94 -11.75 27.82
C LEU A 156 3.78 -12.95 27.40
N GLY A 157 4.85 -12.74 26.63
CA GLY A 157 5.77 -13.80 26.21
C GLY A 157 6.51 -14.50 27.36
N HIS A 158 6.68 -13.84 28.51
CA HIS A 158 7.26 -14.48 29.71
C HIS A 158 6.23 -15.25 30.55
N ARG A 159 4.93 -15.01 30.34
CA ARG A 159 3.84 -15.61 31.14
C ARG A 159 3.04 -16.65 30.38
N PHE A 160 3.02 -16.59 29.05
CA PHE A 160 2.38 -17.59 28.22
C PHE A 160 3.27 -18.82 28.07
N ASP A 161 2.64 -19.99 28.09
CA ASP A 161 3.28 -21.22 27.63
C ASP A 161 3.54 -21.14 26.10
N PHE A 162 4.30 -22.11 25.59
CA PHE A 162 4.68 -22.15 24.18
C PHE A 162 3.47 -22.08 23.23
N PHE A 163 2.39 -22.83 23.50
CA PHE A 163 1.24 -22.91 22.61
C PHE A 163 0.41 -21.63 22.61
N ARG A 164 0.19 -21.03 23.79
CA ARG A 164 -0.47 -19.74 23.94
C ARG A 164 0.37 -18.61 23.34
N MET A 165 1.70 -18.65 23.49
CA MET A 165 2.56 -17.64 22.88
C MET A 165 2.59 -17.77 21.36
N LEU A 166 2.64 -19.00 20.83
CA LEU A 166 2.53 -19.25 19.38
C LEU A 166 1.19 -18.76 18.84
N SER A 167 0.11 -19.04 19.55
CA SER A 167 -1.24 -18.56 19.22
C SER A 167 -1.31 -17.04 19.25
N CYS A 168 -0.79 -16.41 20.30
CA CYS A 168 -0.70 -14.95 20.41
C CYS A 168 0.11 -14.36 19.26
N TYR A 169 1.24 -14.96 18.90
CA TYR A 169 2.07 -14.52 17.77
C TYR A 169 1.26 -14.53 16.48
N TYR A 170 0.70 -15.66 16.06
CA TYR A 170 0.00 -15.73 14.77
C TYR A 170 -1.28 -14.90 14.69
N THR A 171 -1.94 -14.64 15.82
CA THR A 171 -3.22 -13.92 15.87
C THR A 171 -3.07 -12.41 16.07
N THR A 172 -1.88 -11.95 16.47
CA THR A 172 -1.57 -10.53 16.66
C THR A 172 -0.47 -10.09 15.69
N ILE A 173 0.77 -10.00 16.16
CA ILE A 173 1.91 -9.42 15.46
C ILE A 173 2.37 -10.26 14.27
N GLY A 174 2.35 -11.58 14.42
CA GLY A 174 2.89 -12.54 13.46
C GLY A 174 2.22 -12.46 12.10
N PHE A 175 0.92 -12.14 12.02
CA PHE A 175 0.23 -11.92 10.75
C PHE A 175 0.82 -10.75 9.97
N TYR A 176 1.04 -9.60 10.62
CA TYR A 176 1.60 -8.40 10.00
C TYR A 176 3.09 -8.57 9.68
N PHE A 177 3.82 -9.25 10.56
CA PHE A 177 5.22 -9.59 10.33
C PHE A 177 5.39 -10.53 9.13
N SER A 178 4.60 -11.59 9.05
CA SER A 178 4.62 -12.55 7.93
C SER A 178 4.25 -11.86 6.62
N THR A 179 3.21 -11.02 6.63
CA THR A 179 2.80 -10.18 5.50
C THR A 179 3.95 -9.29 5.00
N MET A 180 4.66 -8.64 5.92
CA MET A 180 5.82 -7.81 5.59
C MET A 180 6.96 -8.65 4.97
N ILE A 181 7.25 -9.82 5.55
CA ILE A 181 8.26 -10.74 5.00
C ILE A 181 7.86 -11.19 3.59
N THR A 182 6.60 -11.56 3.34
CA THR A 182 6.14 -11.97 2.01
C THR A 182 6.43 -10.88 0.96
N VAL A 183 6.12 -9.61 1.25
CA VAL A 183 6.43 -8.51 0.34
C VAL A 183 7.95 -8.31 0.20
N TRP A 184 8.72 -8.41 1.28
CA TRP A 184 10.18 -8.33 1.21
C TRP A 184 10.79 -9.45 0.37
N THR A 185 10.24 -10.66 0.43
CA THR A 185 10.65 -11.79 -0.41
C THR A 185 10.42 -11.49 -1.89
N VAL A 186 9.33 -10.82 -2.27
CA VAL A 186 9.11 -10.36 -3.66
C VAL A 186 10.21 -9.39 -4.10
N TYR A 187 10.55 -8.41 -3.25
CA TYR A 187 11.66 -7.49 -3.53
C TYR A 187 13.01 -8.21 -3.63
N ALA A 188 13.33 -9.07 -2.67
CA ALA A 188 14.57 -9.84 -2.65
C ALA A 188 14.66 -10.78 -3.86
N PHE A 189 13.55 -11.38 -4.27
CA PHE A 189 13.46 -12.20 -5.46
C PHE A 189 13.74 -11.38 -6.71
N LEU A 190 13.06 -10.24 -6.92
CA LEU A 190 13.23 -9.43 -8.13
C LEU A 190 14.63 -8.81 -8.23
N TYR A 191 15.16 -8.27 -7.13
CA TYR A 191 16.52 -7.74 -7.10
C TYR A 191 17.58 -8.85 -7.21
N GLY A 192 17.36 -10.00 -6.59
CA GLY A 192 18.22 -11.17 -6.76
C GLY A 192 18.23 -11.67 -8.21
N ARG A 193 17.05 -11.69 -8.85
CA ARG A 193 16.91 -12.04 -10.27
C ARG A 193 17.62 -11.05 -11.18
N LEU A 194 17.43 -9.76 -10.94
CA LEU A 194 18.14 -8.73 -11.65
C LEU A 194 19.66 -8.94 -11.53
N TYR A 195 20.18 -9.22 -10.33
CA TYR A 195 21.60 -9.49 -10.14
C TYR A 195 22.09 -10.70 -10.94
N LEU A 196 21.32 -11.79 -10.98
CA LEU A 196 21.68 -12.97 -11.78
C LEU A 196 21.74 -12.67 -13.27
N VAL A 197 20.76 -11.91 -13.77
CA VAL A 197 20.70 -11.50 -15.18
C VAL A 197 21.86 -10.56 -15.53
N LEU A 198 22.10 -9.53 -14.71
CA LEU A 198 23.14 -8.53 -14.95
C LEU A 198 24.56 -9.01 -14.64
N SER A 199 24.74 -10.15 -13.96
CA SER A 199 26.07 -10.76 -13.77
C SER A 199 26.44 -11.75 -14.87
N GLY A 200 25.53 -12.04 -15.81
CA GLY A 200 25.69 -13.12 -16.79
C GLY A 200 25.62 -14.52 -16.17
N LEU A 201 25.40 -14.62 -14.84
CA LEU A 201 25.26 -15.90 -14.15
C LEU A 201 23.99 -16.62 -14.57
N ASP A 202 22.93 -15.90 -14.96
CA ASP A 202 21.71 -16.47 -15.51
C ASP A 202 21.99 -17.21 -16.85
N ALA A 203 22.87 -16.66 -17.69
CA ALA A 203 23.31 -17.33 -18.93
C ALA A 203 24.19 -18.55 -18.64
N ALA A 204 25.11 -18.45 -17.67
CA ALA A 204 25.93 -19.58 -17.23
C ALA A 204 25.08 -20.72 -16.64
N LEU A 205 24.07 -20.39 -15.83
CA LEU A 205 23.09 -21.33 -15.29
C LEU A 205 22.23 -21.97 -16.40
N ALA A 206 21.88 -21.22 -17.44
CA ALA A 206 21.14 -21.75 -18.60
C ALA A 206 21.95 -22.78 -19.40
N THR A 207 23.28 -22.61 -19.51
CA THR A 207 24.16 -23.58 -20.16
C THR A 207 24.47 -24.82 -19.32
N GLY A 208 24.28 -24.75 -17.99
CA GLY A 208 24.56 -25.86 -17.08
C GLY A 208 23.41 -26.87 -17.02
N LYS A 209 23.55 -28.03 -17.68
CA LYS A 209 22.56 -29.15 -17.70
C LYS A 209 22.02 -29.57 -16.31
N ARG A 210 22.74 -29.28 -15.21
CA ARG A 210 22.40 -29.73 -13.84
C ARG A 210 21.33 -28.89 -13.13
N PHE A 211 21.04 -27.66 -13.59
CA PHE A 211 20.09 -26.76 -12.92
C PHE A 211 18.77 -26.54 -13.68
N VAL A 212 18.75 -26.84 -14.99
CA VAL A 212 17.61 -26.60 -15.89
C VAL A 212 16.34 -27.37 -15.47
N HIS A 213 16.47 -28.46 -14.72
CA HIS A 213 15.34 -29.31 -14.29
C HIS A 213 15.32 -29.56 -12.77
N ASN A 214 15.32 -28.50 -11.96
CA ASN A 214 15.04 -28.64 -10.52
C ASN A 214 13.52 -28.66 -10.27
N THR A 215 12.89 -29.79 -10.59
CA THR A 215 11.46 -30.06 -10.37
C THR A 215 11.02 -29.78 -8.92
N PRO A 216 11.78 -30.20 -7.87
CA PRO A 216 11.44 -29.87 -6.49
C PRO A 216 11.34 -28.37 -6.21
N LEU A 217 12.26 -27.56 -6.75
CA LEU A 217 12.22 -26.10 -6.60
C LEU A 217 11.01 -25.49 -7.33
N GLN A 218 10.67 -26.01 -8.52
CA GLN A 218 9.49 -25.56 -9.26
C GLN A 218 8.19 -25.87 -8.50
N VAL A 219 8.09 -27.08 -7.93
CA VAL A 219 6.94 -27.49 -7.11
C VAL A 219 6.85 -26.63 -5.85
N ALA A 220 7.96 -26.40 -5.14
CA ALA A 220 7.97 -25.56 -3.94
C ALA A 220 7.49 -24.12 -4.23
N LEU A 221 7.98 -23.51 -5.32
CA LEU A 221 7.57 -22.16 -5.73
C LEU A 221 6.11 -22.10 -6.22
N ALA A 222 5.64 -23.14 -6.91
CA ALA A 222 4.25 -23.25 -7.35
C ALA A 222 3.29 -23.44 -6.16
N SER A 223 3.66 -24.30 -5.20
CA SER A 223 2.93 -24.48 -3.94
C SER A 223 2.89 -23.19 -3.13
N GLU A 224 4.02 -22.48 -3.00
CA GLU A 224 4.06 -21.18 -2.31
C GLU A 224 3.12 -20.17 -2.98
N SER A 225 3.17 -20.06 -4.31
CA SER A 225 2.31 -19.14 -5.08
C SER A 225 0.84 -19.50 -4.89
N PHE A 226 0.45 -20.77 -5.05
CA PHE A 226 -0.95 -21.20 -4.92
C PHE A 226 -1.50 -21.04 -3.48
N VAL A 227 -0.66 -21.34 -2.48
CA VAL A 227 -1.05 -21.35 -1.06
C VAL A 227 -1.07 -19.93 -0.46
N GLN A 228 -0.14 -19.04 -0.86
CA GLN A 228 -0.06 -17.67 -0.36
C GLN A 228 -0.90 -16.65 -1.15
N LEU A 229 -1.24 -16.88 -2.42
CA LEU A 229 -2.00 -15.93 -3.26
C LEU A 229 -3.50 -15.76 -2.87
N GLY A 230 -3.91 -16.30 -1.72
CA GLY A 230 -5.18 -15.92 -1.08
C GLY A 230 -6.09 -17.09 -0.72
N PHE A 231 -5.84 -18.30 -1.20
CA PHE A 231 -6.74 -19.43 -0.96
C PHE A 231 -6.82 -19.83 0.52
N LEU A 232 -5.66 -19.94 1.21
CA LEU A 232 -5.65 -20.21 2.65
C LEU A 232 -6.20 -19.04 3.47
N MET A 233 -5.96 -17.80 3.05
CA MET A 233 -6.48 -16.62 3.76
C MET A 233 -8.00 -16.48 3.59
N ALA A 234 -8.56 -16.99 2.49
CA ALA A 234 -10.00 -17.03 2.24
C ALA A 234 -10.70 -18.23 2.91
N LEU A 235 -9.96 -19.25 3.33
CA LEU A 235 -10.54 -20.48 3.88
C LEU A 235 -11.38 -20.23 5.15
N PRO A 236 -10.92 -19.46 6.16
CA PRO A 236 -11.75 -19.16 7.33
C PRO A 236 -13.10 -18.50 6.97
N MET A 237 -13.07 -17.62 5.97
CA MET A 237 -14.27 -16.96 5.46
C MET A 237 -15.20 -17.96 4.75
N MET A 238 -14.67 -18.83 3.89
CA MET A 238 -15.47 -19.86 3.23
C MET A 238 -16.08 -20.85 4.22
N MET A 239 -15.32 -21.22 5.27
CA MET A 239 -15.82 -22.10 6.33
C MET A 239 -16.93 -21.42 7.12
N GLU A 240 -16.79 -20.14 7.47
CA GLU A 240 -17.82 -19.39 8.17
C GLU A 240 -19.13 -19.31 7.35
N ILE A 241 -19.04 -18.89 6.08
CA ILE A 241 -20.21 -18.85 5.20
C ILE A 241 -20.80 -20.26 5.00
N GLY A 242 -19.94 -21.28 4.91
CA GLY A 242 -20.33 -22.67 4.75
C GLY A 242 -21.12 -23.21 5.95
N LEU A 243 -20.70 -22.87 7.16
CA LEU A 243 -21.36 -23.28 8.41
C LEU A 243 -22.66 -22.50 8.65
N GLU A 244 -22.71 -21.20 8.34
CA GLU A 244 -23.90 -20.38 8.60
C GLU A 244 -24.96 -20.46 7.51
N ARG A 245 -24.56 -20.56 6.24
CA ARG A 245 -25.45 -20.44 5.06
C ARG A 245 -25.37 -21.63 4.10
N GLY A 246 -24.58 -22.65 4.43
CA GLY A 246 -24.37 -23.85 3.63
C GLY A 246 -23.21 -23.73 2.62
N PHE A 247 -22.51 -24.84 2.40
CA PHE A 247 -21.32 -24.91 1.54
C PHE A 247 -21.57 -24.56 0.07
N ARG A 248 -22.77 -24.84 -0.47
CA ARG A 248 -23.14 -24.44 -1.84
C ARG A 248 -23.16 -22.92 -1.99
N THR A 249 -23.73 -22.24 -1.01
CA THR A 249 -23.78 -20.77 -0.95
C THR A 249 -22.37 -20.21 -0.80
N ALA A 250 -21.55 -20.79 0.08
CA ALA A 250 -20.16 -20.40 0.25
C ALA A 250 -19.35 -20.47 -1.05
N LEU A 251 -19.50 -21.55 -1.83
CA LEU A 251 -18.82 -21.70 -3.11
C LEU A 251 -19.30 -20.66 -4.14
N SER A 252 -20.63 -20.45 -4.24
CA SER A 252 -21.21 -19.43 -5.12
C SER A 252 -20.72 -18.02 -4.76
N ASP A 253 -20.75 -17.67 -3.47
CA ASP A 253 -20.30 -16.37 -2.97
C ASP A 253 -18.80 -16.16 -3.22
N PHE A 254 -17.98 -17.21 -3.03
CA PHE A 254 -16.55 -17.14 -3.34
C PHE A 254 -16.31 -16.85 -4.82
N VAL A 255 -16.99 -17.55 -5.74
CA VAL A 255 -16.88 -17.30 -7.18
C VAL A 255 -17.31 -15.88 -7.54
N LEU A 256 -18.44 -15.41 -6.99
CA LEU A 256 -18.93 -14.05 -7.20
C LEU A 256 -17.93 -13.00 -6.69
N MET A 257 -17.31 -13.23 -5.52
CA MET A 257 -16.29 -12.34 -4.98
C MET A 257 -15.07 -12.23 -5.91
N GLN A 258 -14.63 -13.34 -6.50
CA GLN A 258 -13.52 -13.30 -7.46
C GLN A 258 -13.88 -12.54 -8.74
N LEU A 259 -15.09 -12.73 -9.27
CA LEU A 259 -15.59 -11.97 -10.43
C LEU A 259 -15.69 -10.46 -10.15
N GLN A 260 -15.93 -10.07 -8.90
CA GLN A 260 -15.95 -8.68 -8.44
C GLN A 260 -14.56 -8.13 -8.06
N LEU A 261 -13.48 -8.85 -8.40
CA LEU A 261 -12.08 -8.46 -8.16
C LEU A 261 -11.63 -8.47 -6.70
N ALA A 262 -12.15 -9.39 -5.87
CA ALA A 262 -11.68 -9.59 -4.51
C ALA A 262 -10.15 -9.80 -4.42
N SER A 263 -9.57 -10.55 -5.36
CA SER A 263 -8.11 -10.76 -5.43
C SER A 263 -7.32 -9.45 -5.60
N VAL A 264 -7.84 -8.50 -6.37
CA VAL A 264 -7.24 -7.15 -6.54
C VAL A 264 -7.36 -6.38 -5.22
N PHE A 265 -8.53 -6.41 -4.58
CA PHE A 265 -8.74 -5.74 -3.30
C PHE A 265 -7.81 -6.26 -2.19
N PHE A 266 -7.73 -7.58 -1.99
CA PHE A 266 -6.90 -8.16 -0.92
C PHE A 266 -5.40 -8.01 -1.18
N THR A 267 -4.96 -8.10 -2.44
CA THR A 267 -3.55 -7.85 -2.82
C THR A 267 -3.17 -6.37 -2.61
N PHE A 268 -4.11 -5.45 -2.85
CA PHE A 268 -3.93 -4.03 -2.53
C PHE A 268 -3.85 -3.81 -1.01
N SER A 269 -4.77 -4.38 -0.24
CA SER A 269 -4.78 -4.35 1.23
C SER A 269 -3.45 -4.82 1.86
N LEU A 270 -2.83 -5.86 1.30
CA LEU A 270 -1.52 -6.37 1.72
C LEU A 270 -0.43 -5.28 1.67
N GLY A 271 -0.45 -4.44 0.63
CA GLY A 271 0.47 -3.31 0.45
C GLY A 271 0.30 -2.25 1.54
N THR A 272 -0.95 -1.91 1.87
CA THR A 272 -1.30 -1.02 2.99
C THR A 272 -0.74 -1.54 4.30
N LYS A 273 -1.08 -2.79 4.67
CA LYS A 273 -0.65 -3.42 5.92
C LYS A 273 0.86 -3.44 6.05
N THR A 274 1.56 -3.87 5.00
CA THR A 274 3.03 -3.93 4.97
C THR A 274 3.68 -2.56 5.12
N HIS A 275 3.18 -1.55 4.40
CA HIS A 275 3.78 -0.21 4.44
C HIS A 275 3.70 0.42 5.83
N TYR A 276 2.51 0.42 6.43
CA TYR A 276 2.28 1.08 7.70
C TYR A 276 2.89 0.31 8.87
N TYR A 277 2.84 -1.03 8.85
CA TYR A 277 3.54 -1.86 9.83
C TYR A 277 5.07 -1.65 9.78
N GLY A 278 5.67 -1.73 8.59
CA GLY A 278 7.12 -1.56 8.41
C GLY A 278 7.61 -0.16 8.75
N ARG A 279 6.87 0.90 8.34
CA ARG A 279 7.19 2.29 8.68
C ARG A 279 7.23 2.52 10.18
N THR A 280 6.26 1.96 10.90
CA THR A 280 6.18 2.06 12.37
C THR A 280 7.33 1.29 13.02
N LEU A 281 7.68 0.11 12.52
CA LEU A 281 8.82 -0.66 13.04
C LEU A 281 10.17 0.06 12.86
N LEU A 282 10.35 0.76 11.72
CA LEU A 282 11.60 1.43 11.38
C LEU A 282 11.80 2.78 12.06
N HIS A 283 10.76 3.61 12.11
CA HIS A 283 10.86 4.98 12.61
C HIS A 283 10.15 5.21 13.94
N GLY A 284 9.25 4.30 14.35
CA GLY A 284 8.30 4.54 15.43
C GLY A 284 7.30 5.64 15.10
N GLY A 285 6.31 5.81 15.98
CA GLY A 285 5.42 6.97 15.94
C GLY A 285 4.20 6.74 15.06
N ALA A 286 3.27 5.93 15.56
CA ALA A 286 1.94 5.81 14.97
C ALA A 286 1.16 7.14 15.05
N GLU A 287 0.82 7.71 13.88
CA GLU A 287 -0.09 8.86 13.79
C GLU A 287 -1.54 8.36 13.79
N TYR A 288 -2.39 8.93 14.64
CA TYR A 288 -3.82 8.70 14.55
C TYR A 288 -4.34 9.19 13.20
N ARG A 289 -4.96 8.29 12.44
CA ARG A 289 -5.68 8.64 11.22
C ARG A 289 -7.16 8.46 11.46
N ALA A 290 -7.90 9.58 11.40
CA ALA A 290 -9.35 9.53 11.49
C ALA A 290 -9.90 8.78 10.29
N THR A 291 -10.58 7.67 10.54
CA THR A 291 -11.36 6.95 9.53
C THR A 291 -12.65 7.72 9.33
N GLY A 292 -12.78 8.42 8.20
CA GLY A 292 -13.99 9.19 7.91
C GLY A 292 -15.20 8.25 7.74
N ARG A 293 -16.35 8.59 8.32
CA ARG A 293 -17.61 7.85 8.17
C ARG A 293 -18.50 8.48 7.09
N GLY A 294 -18.03 8.41 5.85
CA GLY A 294 -18.75 8.92 4.67
C GLY A 294 -19.48 7.81 3.91
N PHE A 295 -20.54 8.16 3.19
CA PHE A 295 -21.26 7.22 2.33
C PHE A 295 -20.55 7.11 0.96
N VAL A 296 -20.31 5.88 0.47
CA VAL A 296 -19.31 5.58 -0.61
C VAL A 296 -19.80 5.80 -2.03
N VAL A 297 -20.78 6.67 -2.17
CA VAL A 297 -21.40 6.96 -3.47
C VAL A 297 -20.62 8.04 -4.22
N PHE A 298 -19.65 8.68 -3.57
CA PHE A 298 -18.93 9.80 -4.13
C PHE A 298 -17.57 9.39 -4.70
N HIS A 299 -17.32 9.91 -5.90
CA HIS A 299 -16.03 9.86 -6.55
C HIS A 299 -14.96 10.55 -5.70
N ALA A 300 -13.89 9.83 -5.37
CA ALA A 300 -12.70 10.39 -4.75
C ALA A 300 -11.80 10.99 -5.83
N LYS A 301 -11.34 12.23 -5.62
CA LYS A 301 -10.49 12.92 -6.61
C LYS A 301 -9.14 12.23 -6.78
N PHE A 302 -8.57 12.27 -7.98
CA PHE A 302 -7.21 11.77 -8.25
C PHE A 302 -6.17 12.30 -7.26
N ALA A 303 -6.20 13.61 -6.95
CA ALA A 303 -5.24 14.21 -6.01
C ALA A 303 -5.38 13.67 -4.58
N GLU A 304 -6.57 13.23 -4.17
CA GLU A 304 -6.79 12.58 -2.88
C GLU A 304 -6.21 11.16 -2.87
N ASN A 305 -6.56 10.35 -3.88
CA ASN A 305 -6.04 8.99 -4.04
C ASN A 305 -4.50 9.00 -4.16
N TYR A 306 -3.94 9.94 -4.92
CA TYR A 306 -2.51 10.11 -5.07
C TYR A 306 -1.81 10.38 -3.73
N ARG A 307 -2.35 11.31 -2.93
CA ARG A 307 -1.79 11.62 -1.60
C ARG A 307 -1.85 10.44 -0.65
N LEU A 308 -2.94 9.66 -0.69
CA LEU A 308 -3.14 8.53 0.21
C LEU A 308 -2.25 7.31 -0.14
N TYR A 309 -2.03 7.06 -1.43
CA TYR A 309 -1.38 5.84 -1.92
C TYR A 309 0.01 6.02 -2.54
N SER A 310 0.49 7.26 -2.72
CA SER A 310 1.80 7.53 -3.34
C SER A 310 2.94 6.72 -2.70
N ARG A 311 3.15 6.84 -1.37
CA ARG A 311 4.24 6.13 -0.66
C ARG A 311 3.96 4.66 -0.38
N SER A 312 2.70 4.30 -0.16
CA SER A 312 2.32 2.96 0.26
C SER A 312 2.27 1.98 -0.92
N HIS A 313 1.82 2.43 -2.10
CA HIS A 313 1.60 1.59 -3.27
C HIS A 313 2.29 2.12 -4.53
N PHE A 314 2.06 3.36 -4.95
CA PHE A 314 2.45 3.81 -6.29
C PHE A 314 3.96 3.82 -6.50
N VAL A 315 4.70 4.39 -5.55
CA VAL A 315 6.18 4.37 -5.55
C VAL A 315 6.70 2.94 -5.65
N LYS A 316 6.16 2.04 -4.82
CA LYS A 316 6.56 0.65 -4.75
C LYS A 316 6.20 -0.13 -6.02
N GLY A 317 4.99 0.09 -6.54
CA GLY A 317 4.50 -0.54 -7.76
C GLY A 317 5.29 -0.11 -8.99
N ILE A 318 5.66 1.18 -9.09
CA ILE A 318 6.51 1.67 -10.17
C ILE A 318 7.93 1.10 -10.06
N GLU A 319 8.50 0.98 -8.86
CA GLU A 319 9.79 0.32 -8.64
C GLU A 319 9.76 -1.14 -9.11
N LEU A 320 8.74 -1.91 -8.70
CA LEU A 320 8.54 -3.30 -9.13
C LEU A 320 8.28 -3.40 -10.64
N MET A 321 7.53 -2.46 -11.22
CA MET A 321 7.30 -2.39 -12.66
C MET A 321 8.60 -2.19 -13.44
N ILE A 322 9.46 -1.27 -12.98
CA ILE A 322 10.77 -1.01 -13.59
C ILE A 322 11.65 -2.27 -13.54
N LEU A 323 11.64 -3.00 -12.41
CA LEU A 323 12.37 -4.27 -12.27
C LEU A 323 11.85 -5.34 -13.25
N LEU A 324 10.52 -5.47 -13.38
CA LEU A 324 9.91 -6.40 -14.32
C LEU A 324 10.21 -6.05 -15.77
N VAL A 325 10.16 -4.77 -16.15
CA VAL A 325 10.52 -4.32 -17.51
C VAL A 325 11.98 -4.64 -17.82
N VAL A 326 12.90 -4.40 -16.89
CA VAL A 326 14.30 -4.78 -17.07
C VAL A 326 14.48 -6.28 -17.17
N TYR A 327 13.74 -7.05 -16.37
CA TYR A 327 13.77 -8.50 -16.46
C TYR A 327 13.28 -9.00 -17.84
N GLU A 328 12.23 -8.41 -18.42
CA GLU A 328 11.77 -8.77 -19.77
C GLU A 328 12.79 -8.40 -20.87
N ILE A 329 13.58 -7.33 -20.67
CA ILE A 329 14.59 -6.90 -21.65
C ILE A 329 15.82 -7.82 -21.65
N PHE A 330 16.31 -8.18 -20.47
CA PHE A 330 17.61 -8.88 -20.33
C PHE A 330 17.48 -10.35 -19.91
N GLY A 331 16.32 -10.77 -19.40
CA GLY A 331 16.08 -12.11 -18.89
C GLY A 331 16.06 -13.16 -19.99
N GLN A 332 16.52 -14.37 -19.65
CA GLN A 332 16.46 -15.54 -20.52
C GLN A 332 15.30 -16.45 -20.11
N THR A 333 14.65 -17.12 -21.07
CA THR A 333 13.48 -17.99 -20.85
C THR A 333 13.91 -19.32 -20.21
N TYR A 334 14.26 -19.30 -18.92
CA TYR A 334 14.93 -20.40 -18.22
C TYR A 334 13.99 -21.46 -17.62
N ARG A 335 12.68 -21.21 -17.50
CA ARG A 335 11.76 -22.09 -16.75
C ARG A 335 10.73 -22.72 -17.66
N GLY A 336 10.26 -23.92 -17.30
CA GLY A 336 9.08 -24.52 -17.94
C GLY A 336 7.96 -23.49 -18.01
N ALA A 337 7.28 -23.41 -19.16
CA ALA A 337 6.37 -22.33 -19.51
C ALA A 337 5.40 -21.99 -18.36
N ILE A 338 4.90 -23.02 -17.67
CA ILE A 338 3.97 -22.91 -16.55
C ILE A 338 4.56 -22.11 -15.36
N THR A 339 5.79 -22.39 -14.92
CA THR A 339 6.39 -21.70 -13.76
C THR A 339 6.76 -20.25 -14.09
N TYR A 340 7.24 -20.01 -15.32
CA TYR A 340 7.50 -18.65 -15.80
C TYR A 340 6.21 -17.83 -15.81
N ILE A 341 5.15 -18.38 -16.41
CA ILE A 341 3.83 -17.74 -16.48
C ILE A 341 3.31 -17.45 -15.07
N PHE A 342 3.29 -18.42 -14.15
CA PHE A 342 2.74 -18.18 -12.82
C PHE A 342 3.48 -17.09 -12.04
N ILE A 343 4.81 -17.05 -12.07
CA ILE A 343 5.58 -16.05 -11.31
C ILE A 343 5.47 -14.67 -11.97
N THR A 344 5.69 -14.60 -13.27
CA THR A 344 5.67 -13.33 -14.02
C THR A 344 4.27 -12.71 -14.00
N VAL A 345 3.22 -13.51 -14.26
CA VAL A 345 1.83 -13.02 -14.21
C VAL A 345 1.44 -12.59 -12.80
N SER A 346 1.84 -13.33 -11.75
CA SER A 346 1.52 -12.93 -10.37
C SER A 346 2.19 -11.62 -9.97
N MET A 347 3.43 -11.38 -10.41
CA MET A 347 4.15 -10.13 -10.15
C MET A 347 3.55 -8.95 -10.92
N TRP A 348 3.21 -9.14 -12.20
CA TRP A 348 2.50 -8.13 -12.98
C TRP A 348 1.11 -7.85 -12.43
N PHE A 349 0.40 -8.88 -11.95
CA PHE A 349 -0.89 -8.74 -11.27
C PHE A 349 -0.77 -7.90 -9.99
N MET A 350 0.25 -8.14 -9.17
CA MET A 350 0.54 -7.34 -7.97
C MET A 350 0.84 -5.88 -8.33
N VAL A 351 1.68 -5.64 -9.34
CA VAL A 351 2.00 -4.28 -9.83
C VAL A 351 0.76 -3.55 -10.34
N GLY A 352 -0.01 -4.20 -11.22
CA GLY A 352 -1.25 -3.63 -11.76
C GLY A 352 -2.26 -3.32 -10.66
N THR A 353 -2.38 -4.21 -9.69
CA THR A 353 -3.23 -4.02 -8.51
C THR A 353 -2.79 -2.80 -7.69
N TRP A 354 -1.51 -2.69 -7.34
CA TRP A 354 -1.00 -1.56 -6.53
C TRP A 354 -1.12 -0.22 -7.23
N LEU A 355 -1.02 -0.16 -8.57
CA LEU A 355 -1.11 1.07 -9.33
C LEU A 355 -2.57 1.49 -9.61
N PHE A 356 -3.46 0.52 -9.90
CA PHE A 356 -4.77 0.84 -10.48
C PHE A 356 -5.98 0.52 -9.59
N ALA A 357 -5.85 -0.26 -8.52
CA ALA A 357 -6.97 -0.57 -7.62
C ALA A 357 -7.68 0.68 -7.07
N PRO A 358 -6.98 1.77 -6.67
CA PRO A 358 -7.64 2.99 -6.21
C PRO A 358 -8.61 3.61 -7.20
N PHE A 359 -8.36 3.46 -8.49
CA PHE A 359 -9.19 4.02 -9.56
C PHE A 359 -10.27 3.04 -9.99
N LEU A 360 -9.95 1.75 -9.99
CA LEU A 360 -10.86 0.66 -10.32
C LEU A 360 -12.02 0.55 -9.34
N PHE A 361 -11.75 0.75 -8.04
CA PHE A 361 -12.78 0.77 -7.00
C PHE A 361 -13.34 2.17 -6.68
N ASN A 362 -12.99 3.19 -7.48
CA ASN A 362 -13.52 4.53 -7.33
C ASN A 362 -14.82 4.71 -8.11
N PRO A 363 -15.94 5.10 -7.48
CA PRO A 363 -17.18 5.42 -8.19
C PRO A 363 -16.92 6.50 -9.27
N SER A 364 -17.46 6.33 -10.48
CA SER A 364 -17.19 7.22 -11.62
C SER A 364 -15.68 7.38 -11.94
N GLY A 365 -14.85 6.41 -11.59
CA GLY A 365 -13.38 6.48 -11.76
C GLY A 365 -12.90 6.59 -13.21
N PHE A 366 -13.74 6.22 -14.18
CA PHE A 366 -13.45 6.32 -15.62
C PHE A 366 -14.44 7.22 -16.37
N GLU A 367 -15.10 8.15 -15.68
CA GLU A 367 -15.98 9.14 -16.31
C GLU A 367 -15.14 10.33 -16.84
N TRP A 368 -15.17 10.56 -18.15
CA TRP A 368 -14.31 11.57 -18.81
C TRP A 368 -14.39 12.96 -18.15
N GLN A 369 -15.60 13.43 -17.84
CA GLN A 369 -15.79 14.77 -17.25
C GLN A 369 -15.12 14.87 -15.86
N LYS A 370 -15.17 13.79 -15.06
CA LYS A 370 -14.51 13.72 -13.75
C LYS A 370 -12.99 13.67 -13.88
N ILE A 371 -12.48 12.92 -14.84
CA ILE A 371 -11.04 12.84 -15.11
C ILE A 371 -10.48 14.20 -15.52
N VAL A 372 -11.19 14.97 -16.35
CA VAL A 372 -10.78 16.34 -16.70
C VAL A 372 -10.75 17.24 -15.46
N ASP A 373 -11.79 17.18 -14.61
CA ASP A 373 -11.82 17.95 -13.35
C ASP A 373 -10.65 17.55 -12.43
N ASP A 374 -10.38 16.26 -12.29
CA ASP A 374 -9.29 15.69 -11.50
C ASP A 374 -7.90 16.12 -12.00
N TRP A 375 -7.71 16.18 -13.32
CA TRP A 375 -6.48 16.70 -13.92
C TRP A 375 -6.23 18.15 -13.51
N THR A 376 -7.28 18.98 -13.54
CA THR A 376 -7.14 20.38 -13.15
C THR A 376 -6.88 20.54 -11.64
N ASP A 377 -7.52 19.72 -10.80
CA ASP A 377 -7.35 19.71 -9.35
C ASP A 377 -5.93 19.27 -8.96
N TRP A 378 -5.45 18.16 -9.54
CA TRP A 378 -4.10 17.66 -9.29
C TRP A 378 -3.01 18.62 -9.79
N ASN A 379 -3.20 19.24 -10.97
CA ASN A 379 -2.26 20.25 -11.48
C ASN A 379 -2.20 21.50 -10.61
N LYS A 380 -3.33 21.93 -10.04
CA LYS A 380 -3.36 23.03 -9.06
C LYS A 380 -2.60 22.62 -7.79
N TRP A 381 -2.88 21.44 -7.26
CA TRP A 381 -2.23 20.93 -6.04
C TRP A 381 -0.71 20.79 -6.17
N ILE A 382 -0.20 20.22 -7.27
CA ILE A 382 1.24 20.02 -7.53
C ILE A 382 1.97 21.35 -7.76
N SER A 383 1.27 22.35 -8.31
CA SER A 383 1.83 23.66 -8.61
C SER A 383 1.84 24.61 -7.41
N ASN A 384 0.85 24.48 -6.51
CA ASN A 384 0.70 25.34 -5.35
C ASN A 384 1.90 25.22 -4.38
N ARG A 385 2.48 26.37 -4.05
CA ARG A 385 3.51 26.47 -3.01
C ARG A 385 2.90 26.23 -1.63
N GLY A 386 3.68 25.56 -0.78
CA GLY A 386 3.32 25.33 0.60
C GLY A 386 3.71 26.49 1.49
N GLY A 387 3.48 26.34 2.79
CA GLY A 387 3.84 27.31 3.81
C GLY A 387 3.34 26.88 5.18
N ILE A 388 3.79 27.59 6.23
CA ILE A 388 3.32 27.35 7.59
C ILE A 388 1.80 27.60 7.62
N GLY A 389 1.03 26.60 8.08
CA GLY A 389 -0.43 26.67 8.17
C GLY A 389 -1.19 26.30 6.88
N VAL A 390 -0.51 25.98 5.78
CA VAL A 390 -1.18 25.48 4.56
C VAL A 390 -1.49 24.00 4.71
N ALA A 391 -2.76 23.64 4.53
CA ALA A 391 -3.22 22.27 4.65
C ALA A 391 -2.61 21.36 3.54
N PRO A 392 -2.21 20.11 3.84
CA PRO A 392 -1.67 19.15 2.86
C PRO A 392 -2.55 18.92 1.62
N GLU A 393 -3.86 19.13 1.77
CA GLU A 393 -4.87 19.00 0.72
C GLU A 393 -4.73 20.07 -0.36
N LYS A 394 -4.18 21.24 -0.02
CA LYS A 394 -4.13 22.40 -0.92
C LYS A 394 -2.79 22.57 -1.62
N SER A 395 -1.72 21.96 -1.09
CA SER A 395 -0.37 22.10 -1.62
C SER A 395 0.45 20.81 -1.50
N TRP A 396 1.08 20.42 -2.61
CA TRP A 396 2.05 19.32 -2.65
C TRP A 396 3.20 19.51 -1.68
N GLU A 397 3.71 20.73 -1.52
CA GLU A 397 4.88 20.97 -0.68
C GLU A 397 4.57 20.73 0.80
N SER A 398 3.37 21.11 1.25
CA SER A 398 2.93 20.87 2.63
C SER A 398 2.65 19.38 2.88
N TRP A 399 2.09 18.68 1.88
CA TRP A 399 1.93 17.22 1.92
C TRP A 399 3.26 16.49 1.94
N TRP A 400 4.20 16.88 1.08
CA TRP A 400 5.53 16.29 0.97
C TRP A 400 6.33 16.46 2.26
N ASP A 401 6.25 17.63 2.90
CA ASP A 401 6.88 17.88 4.19
C ASP A 401 6.22 17.08 5.33
N LYS A 402 4.89 16.85 5.27
CA LYS A 402 4.17 15.99 6.22
C LYS A 402 4.60 14.52 6.06
N GLU A 403 4.68 14.01 4.83
CA GLU A 403 5.04 12.60 4.59
C GLU A 403 6.44 12.25 5.09
N GLN A 404 7.37 13.20 5.06
CA GLN A 404 8.72 13.04 5.62
C GLN A 404 8.79 13.19 7.15
N GLY A 405 7.67 13.46 7.83
CA GLY A 405 7.60 13.62 9.28
C GLY A 405 8.33 12.53 10.09
N PRO A 406 8.10 11.22 9.82
CA PRO A 406 8.75 10.14 10.58
C PRO A 406 10.27 10.13 10.45
N LEU A 407 10.81 10.52 9.30
CA LEU A 407 12.26 10.57 9.09
C LEU A 407 12.93 11.57 10.04
N ARG A 408 12.22 12.62 10.47
CA ARG A 408 12.73 13.58 11.46
C ARG A 408 12.90 12.99 12.86
N HIS A 409 12.11 11.97 13.19
CA HIS A 409 12.11 11.31 14.49
C HIS A 409 12.89 9.97 14.46
N SER A 410 13.38 9.58 13.28
CA SER A 410 14.16 8.37 13.09
C SER A 410 15.51 8.46 13.82
N GLY A 411 15.85 7.42 14.58
CA GLY A 411 17.18 7.32 15.21
C GLY A 411 18.28 7.01 14.19
N LYS A 412 19.55 7.09 14.62
CA LYS A 412 20.73 6.82 13.77
C LYS A 412 20.64 5.49 13.01
N ARG A 413 20.13 4.43 13.65
CA ARG A 413 19.94 3.10 13.03
C ARG A 413 18.93 3.13 11.89
N GLY A 414 17.81 3.83 12.06
CA GLY A 414 16.81 3.98 11.02
C GLY A 414 17.33 4.78 9.83
N THR A 415 18.07 5.88 10.07
CA THR A 415 18.72 6.65 9.01
C THR A 415 19.75 5.82 8.24
N ILE A 416 20.59 5.04 8.93
CA ILE A 416 21.56 4.14 8.27
C ILE A 416 20.83 3.11 7.42
N LEU A 417 19.76 2.51 7.92
CA LEU A 417 18.99 1.52 7.18
C LEU A 417 18.31 2.12 5.93
N GLU A 418 17.78 3.33 6.01
CA GLU A 418 17.24 4.05 4.83
C GLU A 418 18.31 4.26 3.75
N ILE A 419 19.52 4.66 4.16
CA ILE A 419 20.65 4.81 3.24
C ILE A 419 21.01 3.46 2.62
N LEU A 420 21.16 2.42 3.43
CA LEU A 420 21.49 1.06 2.96
C LEU A 420 20.44 0.54 1.97
N LEU A 421 19.15 0.75 2.25
CA LEU A 421 18.08 0.40 1.34
C LEU A 421 18.19 1.21 0.04
N ALA A 422 18.47 2.51 0.10
CA ALA A 422 18.65 3.33 -1.10
C ALA A 422 19.86 2.94 -1.95
N LEU A 423 20.89 2.30 -1.37
CA LEU A 423 22.09 1.87 -2.10
C LEU A 423 21.79 0.90 -3.25
N ARG A 424 20.68 0.15 -3.16
CA ARG A 424 20.25 -0.81 -4.20
C ARG A 424 20.10 -0.17 -5.58
N PHE A 425 19.74 1.12 -5.64
CA PHE A 425 19.57 1.83 -6.91
C PHE A 425 20.90 2.11 -7.63
N PHE A 426 22.01 2.24 -6.91
CA PHE A 426 23.33 2.43 -7.53
C PHE A 426 23.91 1.12 -8.07
N ILE A 427 23.65 0.00 -7.38
CA ILE A 427 23.99 -1.34 -7.87
C ILE A 427 23.20 -1.64 -9.15
N TYR A 428 21.91 -1.29 -9.15
CA TYR A 428 21.04 -1.39 -10.32
C TYR A 428 21.59 -0.60 -11.51
N GLN A 429 22.02 0.65 -11.30
CA GLN A 429 22.63 1.48 -12.33
C GLN A 429 23.90 0.86 -12.90
N TYR A 430 24.80 0.39 -12.01
CA TYR A 430 26.06 -0.23 -12.40
C TYR A 430 25.82 -1.40 -13.36
N GLY A 431 24.92 -2.32 -13.00
CA GLY A 431 24.67 -3.51 -13.82
C GLY A 431 24.06 -3.18 -15.20
N LEU A 432 23.17 -2.18 -15.27
CA LEU A 432 22.59 -1.74 -16.56
C LEU A 432 23.60 -1.01 -17.44
N VAL A 433 24.39 -0.09 -16.87
CA VAL A 433 25.43 0.62 -17.61
C VAL A 433 26.46 -0.37 -18.16
N TYR A 434 26.79 -1.42 -17.41
CA TYR A 434 27.69 -2.48 -17.86
C TYR A 434 27.16 -3.22 -19.11
N HIS A 435 25.83 -3.36 -19.24
CA HIS A 435 25.17 -4.09 -20.32
C HIS A 435 24.92 -3.28 -21.60
N LEU A 436 25.16 -1.96 -21.59
CA LEU A 436 25.03 -1.11 -22.77
C LEU A 436 25.94 -1.57 -23.92
N ASN A 437 25.53 -1.37 -25.17
CA ASN A 437 26.35 -1.78 -26.31
C ASN A 437 27.67 -0.98 -26.41
N ILE A 438 27.66 0.29 -25.98
CA ILE A 438 28.86 1.14 -25.97
C ILE A 438 29.95 0.54 -25.06
N THR A 439 29.58 0.07 -23.87
CA THR A 439 30.54 -0.54 -22.92
C THR A 439 31.08 -1.87 -23.40
N LYS A 440 30.26 -2.65 -24.14
CA LYS A 440 30.69 -3.92 -24.73
C LYS A 440 31.71 -3.74 -25.86
N GLN A 441 31.61 -2.67 -26.65
CA GLN A 441 32.50 -2.43 -27.79
C GLN A 441 33.85 -1.78 -27.43
N TYR A 442 33.88 -0.85 -26.46
CA TYR A 442 35.08 -0.03 -26.23
C TYR A 442 35.92 -0.41 -25.00
N ASN A 443 35.29 -0.70 -23.84
CA ASN A 443 35.97 -1.25 -22.65
C ASN A 443 35.00 -1.46 -21.47
N GLN A 444 35.03 -2.64 -20.83
CA GLN A 444 34.26 -2.97 -19.61
C GLN A 444 34.91 -2.46 -18.31
N SER A 445 35.44 -1.24 -18.33
CA SER A 445 36.12 -0.67 -17.15
C SER A 445 35.14 -0.01 -16.18
N VAL A 446 35.46 -0.07 -14.87
CA VAL A 446 34.72 0.65 -13.81
C VAL A 446 34.68 2.17 -14.07
N LEU A 447 35.59 2.70 -14.90
CA LEU A 447 35.59 4.10 -15.30
C LEU A 447 34.32 4.50 -16.05
N VAL A 448 33.69 3.59 -16.81
CA VAL A 448 32.43 3.92 -17.52
C VAL A 448 31.28 4.16 -16.54
N TYR A 449 31.25 3.41 -15.43
CA TYR A 449 30.35 3.71 -14.33
C TYR A 449 30.68 5.08 -13.71
N GLY A 450 31.96 5.39 -13.50
CA GLY A 450 32.39 6.73 -13.06
C GLY A 450 31.93 7.86 -13.99
N PHE A 451 32.05 7.70 -15.31
CA PHE A 451 31.55 8.66 -16.30
C PHE A 451 30.02 8.81 -16.27
N SER A 452 29.28 7.74 -15.96
CA SER A 452 27.81 7.80 -15.83
C SER A 452 27.37 8.76 -14.70
N TRP A 453 28.19 8.95 -13.66
CA TRP A 453 27.92 9.94 -12.61
C TRP A 453 28.04 11.38 -13.09
N VAL A 454 28.88 11.65 -14.09
CA VAL A 454 28.97 12.98 -14.72
C VAL A 454 27.64 13.33 -15.38
N VAL A 455 26.99 12.36 -16.05
CA VAL A 455 25.66 12.55 -16.65
C VAL A 455 24.62 12.94 -15.59
N ILE A 456 24.65 12.29 -14.42
CA ILE A 456 23.75 12.61 -13.30
C ILE A 456 24.02 14.02 -12.78
N LEU A 457 25.28 14.40 -12.59
CA LEU A 457 25.65 15.75 -12.14
C LEU A 457 25.18 16.82 -13.13
N VAL A 458 25.37 16.60 -14.43
CA VAL A 458 24.87 17.50 -15.48
C VAL A 458 23.34 17.59 -15.43
N MET A 459 22.63 16.46 -15.31
CA MET A 459 21.17 16.45 -15.22
C MET A 459 20.65 17.21 -13.99
N LEU A 460 21.30 17.04 -12.83
CA LEU A 460 20.98 17.77 -11.61
C LEU A 460 21.27 19.28 -11.76
N LEU A 461 22.35 19.65 -12.44
CA LEU A 461 22.70 21.04 -12.73
C LEU A 461 21.67 21.69 -13.66
N VAL A 462 21.28 21.01 -14.74
CA VAL A 462 20.21 21.45 -15.65
C VAL A 462 18.88 21.60 -14.90
N MET A 463 18.51 20.64 -14.06
CA MET A 463 17.30 20.75 -13.22
C MET A 463 17.37 21.95 -12.27
N LYS A 464 18.54 22.22 -11.69
CA LYS A 464 18.77 23.40 -10.82
C LYS A 464 18.64 24.70 -11.61
N THR A 465 19.26 24.82 -12.79
CA THR A 465 19.16 26.03 -13.62
C THR A 465 17.73 26.29 -14.08
N VAL A 466 16.99 25.25 -14.49
CA VAL A 466 15.57 25.35 -14.84
C VAL A 466 14.72 25.78 -13.65
N SER A 467 14.97 25.22 -12.46
CA SER A 467 14.21 25.55 -11.24
C SER A 467 14.44 27.00 -10.78
N VAL A 468 15.71 27.44 -10.74
CA VAL A 468 16.07 28.82 -10.42
C VAL A 468 15.54 29.78 -11.49
N GLY A 469 15.67 29.41 -12.77
CA GLY A 469 15.16 30.19 -13.88
C GLY A 469 13.64 30.35 -13.83
N ARG A 470 12.90 29.30 -13.44
CA ARG A 470 11.46 29.39 -13.19
C ARG A 470 11.13 30.34 -12.05
N ARG A 471 11.96 30.44 -11.01
CA ARG A 471 11.69 31.35 -9.88
C ARG A 471 11.99 32.81 -10.20
N ARG A 472 13.08 33.08 -10.93
CA ARG A 472 13.51 34.44 -11.26
C ARG A 472 12.85 35.01 -12.51
N PHE A 473 12.73 34.23 -13.57
CA PHE A 473 12.35 34.73 -14.90
C PHE A 473 10.90 34.41 -15.31
N SER A 474 10.21 33.49 -14.62
CA SER A 474 8.83 33.10 -15.01
C SER A 474 7.80 34.22 -14.85
N ALA A 475 8.00 35.15 -13.91
CA ALA A 475 7.04 36.22 -13.64
C ALA A 475 7.28 37.43 -14.54
N GLU A 476 8.54 37.82 -14.74
CA GLU A 476 8.90 39.06 -15.44
C GLU A 476 9.36 38.84 -16.90
N PHE A 477 9.90 37.67 -17.25
CA PHE A 477 10.52 37.41 -18.57
C PHE A 477 10.10 36.05 -19.17
N GLN A 478 8.80 35.89 -19.44
CA GLN A 478 8.25 34.63 -19.97
C GLN A 478 8.89 34.19 -21.29
N LEU A 479 9.24 35.12 -22.19
CA LEU A 479 9.85 34.81 -23.49
C LEU A 479 11.26 34.23 -23.32
N VAL A 480 12.09 34.88 -22.48
CA VAL A 480 13.45 34.42 -22.17
C VAL A 480 13.42 33.02 -21.55
N PHE A 481 12.47 32.77 -20.64
CA PHE A 481 12.33 31.44 -20.04
C PHE A 481 11.87 30.37 -21.05
N ARG A 482 11.01 30.71 -22.02
CA ARG A 482 10.64 29.80 -23.12
C ARG A 482 11.83 29.52 -24.04
N LEU A 483 12.64 30.53 -24.37
CA LEU A 483 13.86 30.38 -25.15
C LEU A 483 14.88 29.48 -24.45
N ILE A 484 15.10 29.66 -23.13
CA ILE A 484 15.97 28.78 -22.34
C ILE A 484 15.48 27.33 -22.40
N LYS A 485 14.17 27.09 -22.26
CA LYS A 485 13.61 25.73 -22.40
C LYS A 485 13.83 25.16 -23.81
N GLY A 486 13.61 25.97 -24.85
CA GLY A 486 13.86 25.57 -26.23
C GLY A 486 15.32 25.22 -26.47
N LEU A 487 16.25 26.01 -25.94
CA LEU A 487 17.69 25.77 -26.05
C LEU A 487 18.11 24.49 -25.32
N ILE A 488 17.60 24.27 -24.10
CA ILE A 488 17.83 23.01 -23.37
C ILE A 488 17.30 21.82 -24.18
N PHE A 489 16.10 21.93 -24.77
CA PHE A 489 15.52 20.88 -25.60
C PHE A 489 16.38 20.59 -26.84
N ILE A 490 16.83 21.63 -27.56
CA ILE A 490 17.71 21.47 -28.72
C ILE A 490 19.02 20.81 -28.31
N THR A 491 19.67 21.27 -27.22
CA THR A 491 20.92 20.66 -26.74
C THR A 491 20.74 19.18 -26.38
N PHE A 492 19.61 18.82 -25.78
CA PHE A 492 19.29 17.43 -25.45
C PHE A 492 19.12 16.56 -26.71
N ILE A 493 18.40 17.06 -27.72
CA ILE A 493 18.24 16.38 -29.02
C ILE A 493 19.59 16.26 -29.74
N SER A 494 20.41 17.30 -29.74
CA SER A 494 21.75 17.25 -30.32
C SER A 494 22.64 16.20 -29.64
N ILE A 495 22.59 16.09 -28.31
CA ILE A 495 23.32 15.04 -27.57
C ILE A 495 22.84 13.65 -27.98
N ILE A 496 21.53 13.42 -28.10
CA ILE A 496 20.99 12.13 -28.57
C ILE A 496 21.49 11.82 -29.98
N ILE A 497 21.41 12.78 -30.91
CA ILE A 497 21.87 12.59 -32.29
C ILE A 497 23.37 12.25 -32.33
N ILE A 498 24.19 12.94 -31.55
CA ILE A 498 25.64 12.67 -31.44
C ILE A 498 25.89 11.27 -30.88
N LEU A 499 25.17 10.88 -29.82
CA LEU A 499 25.30 9.54 -29.23
C LEU A 499 24.85 8.43 -30.19
N THR A 500 23.81 8.65 -30.98
CA THR A 500 23.37 7.69 -32.00
C THR A 500 24.33 7.63 -33.19
N ALA A 501 24.85 8.77 -33.65
CA ALA A 501 25.70 8.85 -34.84
C ALA A 501 27.16 8.44 -34.59
N ILE A 502 27.73 8.82 -33.44
CA ILE A 502 29.15 8.56 -33.11
C ILE A 502 29.29 7.30 -32.25
N ALA A 503 28.47 7.16 -31.22
CA ALA A 503 28.58 6.03 -30.29
C ALA A 503 27.72 4.81 -30.69
N HIS A 504 27.09 4.86 -31.89
CA HIS A 504 26.25 3.80 -32.44
C HIS A 504 25.18 3.26 -31.45
N MET A 505 24.64 4.13 -30.59
CA MET A 505 23.61 3.74 -29.62
C MET A 505 22.32 3.29 -30.31
N THR A 506 21.82 2.12 -29.93
CA THR A 506 20.50 1.66 -30.36
C THR A 506 19.39 2.36 -29.57
N VAL A 507 18.16 2.32 -30.09
CA VAL A 507 16.97 2.82 -29.38
C VAL A 507 16.78 2.09 -28.03
N LEU A 508 17.14 0.81 -27.98
CA LEU A 508 17.11 0.03 -26.74
C LEU A 508 18.12 0.57 -25.72
N ASP A 509 19.33 0.96 -26.14
CA ASP A 509 20.34 1.55 -25.25
C ASP A 509 19.87 2.88 -24.64
N ILE A 510 19.11 3.69 -25.40
CA ILE A 510 18.51 4.94 -24.89
C ILE A 510 17.47 4.61 -23.80
N PHE A 511 16.61 3.61 -24.05
CA PHE A 511 15.62 3.18 -23.07
C PHE A 511 16.28 2.63 -21.79
N VAL A 512 17.33 1.81 -21.93
CA VAL A 512 18.12 1.29 -20.81
C VAL A 512 18.80 2.41 -20.03
N CYS A 513 19.27 3.48 -20.69
CA CYS A 513 19.79 4.66 -19.99
C CYS A 513 18.74 5.34 -19.13
N ILE A 514 17.51 5.53 -19.64
CA ILE A 514 16.39 6.08 -18.85
C ILE A 514 16.13 5.18 -17.64
N LEU A 515 16.06 3.87 -17.87
CA LEU A 515 15.86 2.89 -16.80
C LEU A 515 17.00 2.89 -15.80
N ALA A 516 18.26 3.14 -16.18
CA ALA A 516 19.39 3.21 -15.26
C ALA A 516 19.41 4.52 -14.44
N PHE A 517 19.25 5.67 -15.09
CA PHE A 517 19.40 6.97 -14.44
C PHE A 517 18.19 7.37 -13.60
N MET A 518 16.96 6.98 -13.98
CA MET A 518 15.75 7.35 -13.25
C MET A 518 15.72 6.77 -11.82
N PRO A 519 15.98 5.47 -11.57
CA PRO A 519 16.09 4.92 -10.22
C PRO A 519 17.32 5.45 -9.47
N THR A 520 18.41 5.80 -10.17
CA THR A 520 19.58 6.39 -9.52
C THR A 520 19.28 7.77 -8.92
N GLY A 521 18.62 8.65 -9.68
CA GLY A 521 18.17 9.94 -9.16
C GLY A 521 17.14 9.79 -8.04
N TRP A 522 16.35 8.71 -8.07
CA TRP A 522 15.45 8.34 -6.97
C TRP A 522 16.24 7.96 -5.71
N GLY A 523 17.27 7.11 -5.84
CA GLY A 523 18.16 6.73 -4.74
C GLY A 523 18.84 7.94 -4.09
N LEU A 524 19.33 8.88 -4.90
CA LEU A 524 19.88 10.16 -4.41
C LEU A 524 18.83 10.99 -3.66
N LEU A 525 17.59 11.01 -4.14
CA LEU A 525 16.49 11.70 -3.49
C LEU A 525 16.18 11.09 -2.11
N LEU A 526 16.15 9.76 -1.99
CA LEU A 526 15.91 9.06 -0.71
C LEU A 526 17.04 9.32 0.29
N ILE A 527 18.30 9.24 -0.14
CA ILE A 527 19.44 9.57 0.71
C ILE A 527 19.33 11.02 1.18
N ALA A 528 19.06 11.97 0.27
CA ALA A 528 18.92 13.37 0.62
C ALA A 528 17.79 13.64 1.65
N GLN A 529 16.68 12.88 1.59
CA GLN A 529 15.62 12.94 2.61
C GLN A 529 16.09 12.38 3.96
N ALA A 530 16.82 11.26 3.96
CA ALA A 530 17.32 10.63 5.18
C ALA A 530 18.34 11.50 5.93
N ILE A 531 19.18 12.24 5.20
CA ILE A 531 20.17 13.19 5.76
C ILE A 531 19.76 14.66 5.64
N LYS A 532 18.45 14.93 5.66
CA LYS A 532 17.88 16.28 5.49
C LYS A 532 18.62 17.41 6.25
N PRO A 533 18.97 17.28 7.54
CA PRO A 533 19.65 18.37 8.27
C PRO A 533 20.98 18.79 7.65
N VAL A 534 21.74 17.83 7.11
CA VAL A 534 23.02 18.09 6.43
C VAL A 534 22.78 18.79 5.08
N VAL A 535 21.78 18.34 4.33
CA VAL A 535 21.44 18.90 3.01
C VAL A 535 20.90 20.33 3.12
N GLU A 536 20.15 20.63 4.19
CA GLU A 536 19.70 21.98 4.52
C GLU A 536 20.88 22.90 4.88
N MET A 537 21.85 22.40 5.66
CA MET A 537 23.07 23.14 6.00
C MET A 537 23.90 23.52 4.76
N VAL A 538 23.98 22.64 3.76
CA VAL A 538 24.68 22.90 2.48
C VAL A 538 23.84 23.75 1.51
N GLY A 539 22.59 24.08 1.85
CA GLY A 539 21.72 24.93 1.03
C GLY A 539 21.16 24.24 -0.23
N LEU A 540 21.26 22.91 -0.33
CA LEU A 540 20.79 22.14 -1.49
C LEU A 540 19.33 21.68 -1.40
N TRP A 541 18.66 21.92 -0.27
CA TRP A 541 17.29 21.45 -0.05
C TRP A 541 16.28 21.97 -1.09
N GLY A 542 16.48 23.20 -1.58
CA GLY A 542 15.65 23.77 -2.66
C GLY A 542 15.74 22.95 -3.96
N SER A 543 16.92 22.41 -4.27
CA SER A 543 17.14 21.53 -5.43
C SER A 543 16.53 20.15 -5.22
N VAL A 544 16.67 19.57 -4.02
CA VAL A 544 16.04 18.29 -3.65
C VAL A 544 14.52 18.38 -3.77
N LYS A 545 13.92 19.46 -3.28
CA LYS A 545 12.48 19.71 -3.41
C LYS A 545 12.03 19.84 -4.86
N ALA A 546 12.83 20.48 -5.72
CA ALA A 546 12.52 20.58 -7.15
C ALA A 546 12.60 19.21 -7.86
N LEU A 547 13.63 18.42 -7.53
CA LEU A 547 13.79 17.06 -8.04
C LEU A 547 12.64 16.16 -7.60
N ALA A 548 12.29 16.17 -6.31
CA ALA A 548 11.14 15.44 -5.77
C ALA A 548 9.86 15.77 -6.51
N ARG A 549 9.58 17.06 -6.75
CA ARG A 549 8.40 17.48 -7.50
C ARG A 549 8.40 16.93 -8.93
N GLY A 550 9.57 16.88 -9.58
CA GLY A 550 9.73 16.27 -10.90
C GLY A 550 9.35 14.78 -10.91
N TYR A 551 9.83 14.01 -9.94
CA TYR A 551 9.46 12.60 -9.79
C TYR A 551 7.95 12.44 -9.55
N GLU A 552 7.35 13.26 -8.70
CA GLU A 552 5.92 13.18 -8.40
C GLU A 552 5.06 13.54 -9.63
N ILE A 553 5.49 14.51 -10.45
CA ILE A 553 4.84 14.82 -11.72
C ILE A 553 4.94 13.63 -12.68
N LEU A 554 6.12 13.04 -12.83
CA LEU A 554 6.35 11.89 -13.71
C LEU A 554 5.48 10.69 -13.30
N MET A 555 5.46 10.36 -12.00
CA MET A 555 4.62 9.28 -11.48
C MET A 555 3.13 9.57 -11.64
N GLY A 556 2.71 10.82 -11.39
CA GLY A 556 1.32 11.24 -11.59
C GLY A 556 0.89 11.10 -13.04
N LEU A 557 1.73 11.52 -13.99
CA LEU A 557 1.49 11.34 -15.43
C LEU A 557 1.40 9.86 -15.82
N LEU A 558 2.34 9.04 -15.34
CA LEU A 558 2.38 7.61 -15.62
C LEU A 558 1.09 6.90 -15.19
N LEU A 559 0.53 7.29 -14.04
CA LEU A 559 -0.75 6.77 -13.55
C LEU A 559 -1.95 7.37 -14.30
N PHE A 560 -1.92 8.68 -14.55
CA PHE A 560 -3.06 9.40 -15.12
C PHE A 560 -3.30 9.06 -16.59
N THR A 561 -2.25 8.84 -17.39
CA THR A 561 -2.37 8.58 -18.83
C THR A 561 -3.19 7.32 -19.15
N PRO A 562 -2.93 6.13 -18.54
CA PRO A 562 -3.77 4.95 -18.75
C PRO A 562 -5.23 5.17 -18.31
N ILE A 563 -5.45 5.88 -17.20
CA ILE A 563 -6.80 6.16 -16.69
C ILE A 563 -7.56 7.06 -17.66
N ALA A 564 -6.93 8.13 -18.15
CA ALA A 564 -7.52 9.04 -19.11
C ALA A 564 -7.82 8.34 -20.44
N PHE A 565 -6.93 7.46 -20.89
CA PHE A 565 -7.16 6.63 -22.08
C PHE A 565 -8.36 5.70 -21.90
N LEU A 566 -8.46 5.00 -20.77
CA LEU A 566 -9.60 4.13 -20.47
C LEU A 566 -10.92 4.90 -20.32
N ALA A 567 -10.87 6.11 -19.75
CA ALA A 567 -12.03 6.98 -19.60
C ALA A 567 -12.59 7.53 -20.92
N TRP A 568 -11.81 7.46 -22.01
CA TRP A 568 -12.29 7.78 -23.36
C TRP A 568 -13.36 6.80 -23.83
N PHE A 569 -13.34 5.56 -23.32
CA PHE A 569 -14.26 4.50 -23.74
C PHE A 569 -15.47 4.42 -22.78
N PRO A 570 -16.69 4.77 -23.22
CA PRO A 570 -17.86 4.82 -22.33
C PRO A 570 -18.19 3.49 -21.66
N PHE A 571 -17.94 2.36 -22.36
CA PHE A 571 -18.23 1.02 -21.84
C PHE A 571 -17.43 0.69 -20.57
N VAL A 572 -16.25 1.29 -20.37
CA VAL A 572 -15.40 1.03 -19.19
C VAL A 572 -16.08 1.54 -17.93
N SER A 573 -16.65 2.75 -17.98
CA SER A 573 -17.40 3.34 -16.86
C SER A 573 -18.66 2.55 -16.53
N GLU A 574 -19.37 2.05 -17.54
CA GLU A 574 -20.54 1.19 -17.34
C GLU A 574 -20.17 -0.16 -16.72
N PHE A 575 -19.13 -0.81 -17.25
CA PHE A 575 -18.62 -2.07 -16.73
C PHE A 575 -18.18 -1.93 -15.27
N GLN A 576 -17.41 -0.88 -14.95
CA GLN A 576 -16.99 -0.58 -13.59
C GLN A 576 -18.21 -0.41 -12.67
N THR A 577 -19.21 0.38 -13.06
CA THR A 577 -20.39 0.64 -12.23
C THR A 577 -21.17 -0.65 -11.94
N ARG A 578 -21.33 -1.54 -12.92
CA ARG A 578 -22.01 -2.84 -12.75
C ARG A 578 -21.21 -3.81 -11.87
N MET A 579 -19.89 -3.74 -11.93
CA MET A 579 -19.01 -4.58 -11.11
C MET A 579 -18.96 -4.12 -9.64
N LEU A 580 -18.96 -2.80 -9.41
CA LEU A 580 -18.82 -2.21 -8.07
C LEU A 580 -20.12 -2.19 -7.27
N PHE A 581 -21.26 -2.07 -7.95
CA PHE A 581 -22.54 -1.81 -7.30
C PHE A 581 -23.60 -2.84 -7.65
N ASN A 582 -24.40 -3.20 -6.65
CA ASN A 582 -25.57 -4.06 -6.85
C ASN A 582 -26.56 -3.41 -7.84
N GLN A 583 -27.28 -4.20 -8.63
CA GLN A 583 -28.20 -3.72 -9.68
C GLN A 583 -29.24 -2.72 -9.16
N ALA A 584 -29.76 -2.92 -7.95
CA ALA A 584 -30.72 -2.00 -7.32
C ALA A 584 -30.11 -0.62 -7.05
N PHE A 585 -28.84 -0.59 -6.60
CA PHE A 585 -28.11 0.63 -6.35
C PHE A 585 -27.59 1.29 -7.64
N SER A 586 -27.18 0.48 -8.62
CA SER A 586 -26.77 0.90 -9.96
C SER A 586 -27.91 1.63 -10.69
N ARG A 587 -29.15 1.13 -10.60
CA ARG A 587 -30.35 1.82 -11.11
C ARG A 587 -30.56 3.20 -10.46
N GLY A 588 -30.40 3.30 -9.14
CA GLY A 588 -30.47 4.56 -8.42
C GLY A 588 -29.39 5.58 -8.83
N LEU A 589 -28.15 5.11 -9.03
CA LEU A 589 -27.03 5.90 -9.55
C LEU A 589 -27.26 6.38 -10.98
N GLN A 590 -27.78 5.52 -11.86
CA GLN A 590 -28.13 5.90 -13.23
C GLN A 590 -29.22 6.98 -13.25
N ILE A 591 -30.26 6.83 -12.43
CA ILE A 591 -31.31 7.85 -12.27
C ILE A 591 -30.71 9.16 -11.73
N SER A 592 -29.80 9.11 -10.76
CA SER A 592 -29.11 10.30 -10.25
C SER A 592 -28.23 10.98 -11.31
N ARG A 593 -27.56 10.24 -12.19
CA ARG A 593 -26.77 10.82 -13.30
C ARG A 593 -27.68 11.54 -14.30
N ILE A 594 -28.82 10.94 -14.64
CA ILE A 594 -29.83 11.54 -15.54
C ILE A 594 -30.42 12.82 -14.93
N LEU A 595 -30.82 12.78 -13.66
CA LEU A 595 -31.36 13.94 -12.94
C LEU A 595 -30.30 15.04 -12.70
N GLY A 596 -29.04 14.66 -12.52
CA GLY A 596 -27.91 15.58 -12.40
C GLY A 596 -27.60 16.34 -13.69
N GLY A 597 -27.74 15.68 -14.85
CA GLY A 597 -27.64 16.31 -16.17
C GLY A 597 -28.66 17.44 -16.34
N HIS A 598 -29.91 17.21 -15.97
CA HIS A 598 -30.97 18.22 -16.03
C HIS A 598 -30.76 19.43 -15.11
N LYS A 599 -30.02 19.29 -14.00
CA LYS A 599 -29.67 20.44 -13.15
C LYS A 599 -28.62 21.35 -13.80
N LYS A 600 -27.67 20.79 -14.57
CA LYS A 600 -26.68 21.58 -15.32
C LYS A 600 -27.34 22.36 -16.46
N ASP A 601 -28.29 21.73 -17.18
CA ASP A 601 -29.05 22.38 -18.26
C ASP A 601 -30.00 23.49 -17.77
N ARG A 602 -30.53 23.38 -16.54
CA ARG A 602 -31.28 24.47 -15.91
C ARG A 602 -30.39 25.62 -15.43
N ALA A 603 -29.14 25.34 -15.04
CA ALA A 603 -28.20 26.38 -14.59
C ALA A 603 -27.64 27.20 -15.76
N THR A 604 -27.52 26.60 -16.96
CA THR A 604 -27.18 27.32 -18.20
C THR A 604 -28.34 28.15 -18.71
N ARG A 605 -29.59 27.70 -18.56
CA ARG A 605 -30.79 28.43 -18.99
C ARG A 605 -31.18 29.64 -18.11
N ASN A 606 -30.62 29.75 -16.91
CA ASN A 606 -30.82 30.91 -16.01
C ASN A 606 -29.67 31.95 -16.12
N LYS A 607 -28.79 31.81 -17.10
CA LYS A 607 -27.69 32.75 -17.40
C LYS A 607 -27.79 33.39 -18.80
N GLU A 608 -28.87 33.12 -19.51
CA GLU A 608 -29.39 33.93 -20.61
C GLU A 608 -30.65 34.64 -20.09
#